data_AF-A0ABD1GAC3-F1
#
_entry.id   AF-A0ABD1GAC3-F1
#
_cell.length_a   1.000
_cell.length_b   1.000
_cell.length_c   1.000
_cell.angle_alpha   90.00
_cell.angle_beta   90.00
_cell.angle_gamma   90.00
#
_symmetry.space_group_name_H-M   'P 1'
#
loop_
_entity.id
_entity.type
_entity.pdbx_description
1 polymer ?
#
loop_
_entity_poly.entity_id
_entity_poly.type
_entity_poly.pdbx_seq_one_letter_code
_entity_poly.pdbx_strand_id
1 'polypeptide(L)'
;MSLLIICRFISFLLALEVSMAIVPLDFGPKVQLNCSNTIHVDQSGRGNFESIKAAVDSVPPNNSQWICIYVKQGVYKERVFISRDRPFIYIVGDGLRQTQIVSNGTDPIDATATFITHAANIIIQGISFINSYNYPAIGSPNPMTQAVAAKIEGDKTAFYECGFYGLQDTLWDHSGRHYFKDCIIEGAVDFIFGAGQSIYENCVISVVGEAIGSEGFITSHSRQSPEETSGFVFKHCYIGGNGKTYLGRPWRKYARVIYYKTFMSNIIVPHGWAAASSTSQDQGLLTFVDDECFGPGANTSERPDWANKLNPEELQKFVCISYINSDG
;
A
#
# COMPACT_ATOMS: atom_id res chain seq x y z
N MET A 1 21.10 -7.15 -71.23
CA MET A 1 20.04 -8.11 -71.60
C MET A 1 19.47 -8.65 -70.30
N SER A 2 18.45 -7.98 -69.76
CA SER A 2 17.01 -8.36 -69.89
C SER A 2 16.70 -9.60 -69.02
N LEU A 3 15.63 -9.72 -68.24
CA LEU A 3 14.56 -8.87 -67.70
C LEU A 3 13.75 -9.88 -66.83
N LEU A 4 13.14 -9.43 -65.73
CA LEU A 4 12.08 -10.10 -64.94
C LEU A 4 12.41 -11.43 -64.21
N ILE A 5 12.18 -11.46 -62.89
CA ILE A 5 10.88 -11.88 -62.31
C ILE A 5 10.72 -11.19 -60.95
N ILE A 6 9.68 -10.36 -60.91
CA ILE A 6 9.06 -9.80 -59.71
C ILE A 6 8.19 -10.91 -59.12
N CYS A 7 8.42 -11.34 -57.88
CA CYS A 7 7.36 -11.96 -57.08
C CYS A 7 7.65 -11.93 -55.57
N ARG A 8 6.92 -11.04 -54.90
CA ARG A 8 6.30 -11.20 -53.57
C ARG A 8 7.19 -11.66 -52.42
N PHE A 9 7.64 -10.70 -51.60
CA PHE A 9 7.54 -10.77 -50.13
C PHE A 9 7.57 -9.33 -49.59
N ILE A 10 6.42 -8.65 -49.63
CA ILE A 10 6.20 -7.47 -48.78
C ILE A 10 5.86 -8.04 -47.41
N SER A 11 6.88 -8.18 -46.57
CA SER A 11 6.71 -8.47 -45.15
C SER A 11 6.03 -7.26 -44.51
N PHE A 12 4.76 -7.43 -44.13
CA PHE A 12 4.03 -6.51 -43.28
C PHE A 12 4.75 -6.42 -41.92
N LEU A 13 5.64 -5.45 -41.76
CA LEU A 13 6.09 -4.97 -40.46
C LEU A 13 5.09 -3.90 -40.00
N LEU A 14 3.95 -4.36 -39.45
CA LEU A 14 3.15 -3.53 -38.56
C LEU A 14 3.92 -3.47 -37.24
N ALA A 15 4.80 -2.48 -37.12
CA ALA A 15 5.31 -2.06 -35.83
C ALA A 15 4.11 -1.53 -35.05
N LEU A 16 3.62 -2.33 -34.10
CA LEU A 16 2.74 -1.84 -33.05
C LEU A 16 3.60 -0.96 -32.16
N GLU A 17 3.72 0.31 -32.52
CA GLU A 17 4.11 1.33 -31.56
C GLU A 17 2.98 1.40 -30.53
N VAL A 18 3.12 0.64 -29.46
CA VAL A 18 2.41 0.93 -28.22
C VAL A 18 2.97 2.25 -27.73
N SER A 19 2.41 3.35 -28.24
CA SER A 19 2.51 4.63 -27.59
C SER A 19 2.06 4.40 -26.16
N MET A 20 3.00 4.38 -25.22
CA MET A 20 2.70 4.73 -23.84
C MET A 20 2.21 6.17 -23.90
N ALA A 21 0.93 6.33 -24.21
CA ALA A 21 0.22 7.54 -23.88
C ALA A 21 0.46 7.72 -22.39
N ILE A 22 1.25 8.73 -22.05
CA ILE A 22 1.28 9.29 -20.71
C ILE A 22 -0.15 9.75 -20.50
N VAL A 23 -0.99 8.87 -19.96
CA VAL A 23 -2.27 9.28 -19.40
C VAL A 23 -1.87 10.27 -18.32
N PRO A 24 -2.21 11.57 -18.45
CA PRO A 24 -2.11 12.45 -17.32
C PRO A 24 -2.95 11.76 -16.25
N LEU A 25 -2.33 11.30 -15.17
CA LEU A 25 -3.07 10.94 -13.98
C LEU A 25 -3.70 12.25 -13.52
N ASP A 26 -4.93 12.48 -13.99
CA ASP A 26 -5.78 13.55 -13.52
C ASP A 26 -5.99 13.23 -12.04
N PHE A 27 -5.26 13.94 -11.19
CA PHE A 27 -5.37 13.78 -9.75
C PHE A 27 -6.84 14.03 -9.41
N GLY A 28 -7.47 13.07 -8.75
CA GLY A 28 -8.83 13.17 -8.29
C GLY A 28 -9.02 14.44 -7.47
N PRO A 29 -10.27 14.93 -7.36
CA PRO A 29 -10.54 16.12 -6.58
C PRO A 29 -9.99 15.96 -5.16
N LYS A 30 -9.29 17.00 -4.66
CA LYS A 30 -8.83 17.06 -3.28
C LYS A 30 -10.00 16.79 -2.33
N VAL A 31 -9.74 16.05 -1.26
CA VAL A 31 -10.74 15.83 -0.20
C VAL A 31 -11.22 17.20 0.30
N GLN A 32 -12.52 17.46 0.17
CA GLN A 32 -13.11 18.70 0.63
C GLN A 32 -13.27 18.64 2.15
N LEU A 33 -12.51 19.47 2.85
CA LEU A 33 -12.45 19.49 4.31
C LEU A 33 -12.50 20.95 4.79
N ASN A 34 -13.27 21.22 5.84
CA ASN A 34 -13.30 22.54 6.45
C ASN A 34 -12.14 22.68 7.45
N CYS A 35 -11.06 23.32 7.02
CA CYS A 35 -9.85 23.53 7.81
C CYS A 35 -9.99 24.78 8.69
N SER A 36 -9.76 24.67 10.00
CA SER A 36 -9.72 25.84 10.89
C SER A 36 -8.47 26.69 10.70
N ASN A 37 -7.38 26.06 10.25
CA ASN A 37 -6.12 26.71 9.92
C ASN A 37 -5.45 25.99 8.75
N THR A 38 -4.66 26.74 8.00
CA THR A 38 -3.86 26.24 6.88
C THR A 38 -2.39 26.58 7.07
N ILE A 39 -1.54 25.56 6.99
CA ILE A 39 -0.08 25.64 7.10
C ILE A 39 0.53 25.26 5.75
N HIS A 40 1.47 26.06 5.27
CA HIS A 40 2.21 25.80 4.04
C HIS A 40 3.64 25.35 4.34
N VAL A 41 4.07 24.28 3.71
CA VAL A 41 5.44 23.77 3.76
C VAL A 41 6.09 23.95 2.39
N ASP A 42 7.20 24.68 2.32
CA ASP A 42 7.96 24.93 1.10
C ASP A 42 9.46 24.99 1.43
N GLN A 43 10.25 24.05 0.88
CA GLN A 43 11.71 23.97 1.11
C GLN A 43 12.48 25.22 0.61
N SER A 44 11.86 26.09 -0.19
CA SER A 44 12.43 27.37 -0.63
C SER A 44 12.26 28.52 0.38
N GLY A 45 11.64 28.28 1.54
CA GLY A 45 11.43 29.28 2.58
C GLY A 45 10.23 30.22 2.34
N ARG A 46 9.39 29.94 1.34
CA ARG A 46 8.18 30.74 1.03
C ARG A 46 6.92 30.25 1.75
N GLY A 47 7.02 29.15 2.51
CA GLY A 47 5.95 28.61 3.35
C GLY A 47 6.07 29.08 4.80
N ASN A 48 5.17 28.59 5.66
CA ASN A 48 5.29 28.75 7.11
C ASN A 48 6.45 27.92 7.68
N PHE A 49 6.75 26.78 7.07
CA PHE A 49 7.85 25.88 7.44
C PHE A 49 8.59 25.38 6.19
N GLU A 50 9.84 24.98 6.37
CA GLU A 50 10.64 24.34 5.32
C GLU A 50 10.58 22.81 5.38
N SER A 51 10.11 22.23 6.50
CA SER A 51 9.98 20.79 6.71
C SER A 51 8.58 20.39 7.16
N ILE A 52 8.19 19.16 6.81
CA ILE A 52 6.88 18.59 7.16
C ILE A 52 6.84 18.30 8.65
N LYS A 53 7.95 17.82 9.23
CA LYS A 53 8.06 17.58 10.67
C LYS A 53 7.77 18.85 11.47
N ALA A 54 8.36 19.99 11.09
CA ALA A 54 8.14 21.24 11.83
C ALA A 54 6.67 21.71 11.74
N ALA A 55 6.04 21.54 10.58
CA ALA A 55 4.62 21.85 10.42
C ALA A 55 3.71 20.95 11.29
N VAL A 56 3.96 19.64 11.29
CA VAL A 56 3.25 18.70 12.18
C VAL A 56 3.49 19.03 13.64
N ASP A 57 4.73 19.33 14.03
CA ASP A 57 5.09 19.67 15.41
C ASP A 57 4.48 20.99 15.90
N SER A 58 4.08 21.87 14.99
CA SER A 58 3.40 23.13 15.32
C SER A 58 1.92 22.96 15.66
N VAL A 59 1.32 21.80 15.34
CA VAL A 59 -0.07 21.51 15.70
C VAL A 59 -0.18 21.35 17.23
N PRO A 60 -1.07 22.11 17.91
CA PRO A 60 -1.22 22.00 19.35
C PRO A 60 -1.64 20.60 19.79
N PRO A 61 -1.18 20.14 20.96
CA PRO A 61 -1.70 18.91 21.56
C PRO A 61 -3.17 19.05 21.90
N ASN A 62 -3.89 17.94 21.93
CA ASN A 62 -5.34 17.81 22.10
C ASN A 62 -6.16 18.62 21.07
N ASN A 63 -5.64 18.75 19.84
CA ASN A 63 -6.34 19.40 18.75
C ASN A 63 -7.70 18.73 18.47
N SER A 64 -8.73 19.52 18.17
CA SER A 64 -10.07 19.02 17.87
C SER A 64 -10.64 19.57 16.55
N GLN A 65 -9.84 20.37 15.83
CA GLN A 65 -10.24 21.03 14.60
C GLN A 65 -9.31 20.61 13.46
N TRP A 66 -9.83 20.45 12.25
CA TRP A 66 -9.00 20.06 11.12
C TRP A 66 -7.94 21.13 10.80
N ILE A 67 -6.66 20.76 10.92
CA ILE A 67 -5.53 21.58 10.49
C ILE A 67 -5.02 21.02 9.17
N CYS A 68 -4.96 21.89 8.15
CA CYS A 68 -4.54 21.50 6.82
C CYS A 68 -3.10 21.91 6.58
N ILE A 69 -2.25 20.96 6.19
CA ILE A 69 -0.83 21.14 5.91
C ILE A 69 -0.62 20.89 4.41
N TYR A 70 -0.44 21.96 3.64
CA TYR A 70 -0.10 21.88 2.22
C TYR A 70 1.41 21.81 2.06
N VAL A 71 1.86 20.74 1.41
CA VAL A 71 3.27 20.44 1.19
C VAL A 71 3.59 20.62 -0.28
N LYS A 72 4.44 21.60 -0.60
CA LYS A 72 4.92 21.82 -1.96
C LYS A 72 5.65 20.58 -2.51
N GLN A 73 5.68 20.44 -3.82
CA GLN A 73 6.56 19.48 -4.48
C GLN A 73 8.01 19.57 -3.95
N GLY A 74 8.62 18.42 -3.72
CA GLY A 74 9.94 18.33 -3.12
C GLY A 74 10.25 16.93 -2.59
N VAL A 75 11.54 16.70 -2.35
CA VAL A 75 12.03 15.51 -1.65
C VAL A 75 12.43 15.93 -0.25
N TYR A 76 11.60 15.55 0.71
CA TYR A 76 11.75 15.85 2.12
C TYR A 76 12.52 14.71 2.79
N LYS A 77 13.84 14.91 2.96
CA LYS A 77 14.73 13.94 3.62
C LYS A 77 14.60 14.05 5.13
N GLU A 78 13.52 13.52 5.67
CA GLU A 78 13.18 13.62 7.08
C GLU A 78 12.37 12.41 7.54
N ARG A 79 12.13 12.35 8.86
CA ARG A 79 11.18 11.43 9.47
C ARG A 79 10.06 12.23 10.10
N VAL A 80 8.83 11.82 9.83
CA VAL A 80 7.64 12.52 10.32
C VAL A 80 6.91 11.61 11.29
N PHE A 81 6.61 12.15 12.47
CA PHE A 81 5.91 11.45 13.55
C PHE A 81 4.73 12.30 14.01
N ILE A 82 3.52 11.75 13.91
CA ILE A 82 2.30 12.35 14.46
C ILE A 82 1.97 11.65 15.78
N SER A 83 2.18 12.35 16.89
CA SER A 83 1.90 11.84 18.23
C SER A 83 0.39 11.69 18.49
N ARG A 84 0.03 10.76 19.38
CA ARG A 84 -1.37 10.38 19.66
C ARG A 84 -2.27 11.56 20.08
N ASP A 85 -1.69 12.57 20.72
CA ASP A 85 -2.34 13.78 21.18
C ASP A 85 -2.53 14.86 20.08
N ARG A 86 -2.18 14.58 18.82
CA ARG A 86 -2.36 15.53 17.70
C ARG A 86 -3.28 14.98 16.59
N PRO A 87 -4.57 14.71 16.88
CA PRO A 87 -5.51 14.27 15.86
C PRO A 87 -6.00 15.43 14.97
N PHE A 88 -6.82 15.10 13.96
CA PHE A 88 -7.44 16.05 13.02
C PHE A 88 -6.42 16.84 12.19
N ILE A 89 -5.50 16.11 11.54
CA ILE A 89 -4.52 16.68 10.61
C ILE A 89 -4.81 16.16 9.21
N TYR A 90 -4.87 17.07 8.24
CA TYR A 90 -4.96 16.77 6.82
C TYR A 90 -3.68 17.25 6.12
N ILE A 91 -2.88 16.32 5.60
CA ILE A 91 -1.62 16.64 4.89
C ILE A 91 -1.83 16.41 3.39
N VAL A 92 -1.53 17.42 2.57
CA VAL A 92 -1.74 17.38 1.11
C VAL A 92 -0.47 17.76 0.37
N GLY A 93 0.06 16.85 -0.43
CA GLY A 93 1.15 17.11 -1.36
C GLY A 93 0.68 17.63 -2.72
N ASP A 94 1.63 18.01 -3.58
CA ASP A 94 1.40 18.35 -5.00
C ASP A 94 1.23 17.09 -5.88
N GLY A 95 1.18 15.89 -5.27
CA GLY A 95 0.96 14.61 -5.93
C GLY A 95 2.06 13.60 -5.61
N LEU A 96 1.73 12.29 -5.62
CA LEU A 96 2.64 11.24 -5.12
C LEU A 96 4.01 11.19 -5.79
N ARG A 97 4.13 11.60 -7.07
CA ARG A 97 5.43 11.65 -7.76
C ARG A 97 6.21 12.93 -7.48
N GLN A 98 5.54 13.98 -7.01
CA GLN A 98 6.06 15.33 -6.83
C GLN A 98 6.44 15.63 -5.38
N THR A 99 5.72 15.09 -4.41
CA THR A 99 5.98 15.28 -2.98
C THR A 99 6.33 13.94 -2.34
N GLN A 100 7.56 13.82 -1.83
CA GLN A 100 8.09 12.58 -1.27
C GLN A 100 8.73 12.82 0.10
N ILE A 101 8.45 11.95 1.06
CA ILE A 101 9.15 11.87 2.35
C ILE A 101 10.07 10.67 2.30
N VAL A 102 11.36 10.90 2.56
CA VAL A 102 12.39 9.87 2.41
C VAL A 102 13.25 9.79 3.66
N SER A 103 13.39 8.60 4.21
CA SER A 103 14.43 8.27 5.21
C SER A 103 15.09 6.95 4.85
N ASN A 104 16.08 6.53 5.62
CA ASN A 104 16.82 5.27 5.44
C ASN A 104 16.96 4.50 6.76
N GLY A 105 15.92 4.56 7.61
CA GLY A 105 15.93 3.90 8.91
C GLY A 105 15.95 2.38 8.77
N THR A 106 16.81 1.72 9.56
CA THR A 106 16.91 0.27 9.74
C THR A 106 17.02 -0.04 11.25
N ASP A 107 16.71 -1.28 11.66
CA ASP A 107 16.90 -1.93 12.98
C ASP A 107 17.15 -1.03 14.22
N PRO A 108 16.32 -1.10 15.31
CA PRO A 108 15.14 -1.95 15.50
C PRO A 108 13.98 -1.55 14.60
N ILE A 109 13.13 -2.52 14.21
CA ILE A 109 12.02 -2.31 13.26
C ILE A 109 11.14 -1.11 13.63
N ASP A 110 10.85 -0.92 14.93
CA ASP A 110 10.07 0.21 15.47
C ASP A 110 10.69 1.58 15.18
N ALA A 111 12.02 1.61 15.00
CA ALA A 111 12.76 2.81 14.66
C ALA A 111 13.02 2.94 13.15
N THR A 112 12.43 2.13 12.27
CA THR A 112 12.72 2.20 10.82
C THR A 112 11.84 3.17 10.04
N ALA A 113 10.58 3.31 10.45
CA ALA A 113 9.54 3.99 9.68
C ALA A 113 9.89 5.44 9.29
N THR A 114 9.76 5.76 7.99
CA THR A 114 9.89 7.13 7.45
C THR A 114 8.75 8.03 7.92
N PHE A 115 7.53 7.52 7.86
CA PHE A 115 6.35 8.17 8.40
C PHE A 115 5.70 7.31 9.48
N ILE A 116 5.30 7.93 10.58
CA ILE A 116 4.62 7.28 11.68
C ILE A 116 3.44 8.16 12.10
N THR A 117 2.27 7.57 12.24
CA THR A 117 1.16 8.19 12.97
C THR A 117 0.72 7.28 14.11
N HIS A 118 0.42 7.90 15.26
CA HIS A 118 -0.29 7.30 16.39
C HIS A 118 -1.63 8.02 16.67
N ALA A 119 -1.89 9.10 15.94
CA ALA A 119 -3.06 9.94 16.11
C ALA A 119 -4.26 9.40 15.35
N ALA A 120 -5.45 9.69 15.87
CA ALA A 120 -6.70 9.42 15.18
C ALA A 120 -7.09 10.56 14.22
N ASN A 121 -8.00 10.31 13.28
CA ASN A 121 -8.52 11.32 12.35
C ASN A 121 -7.41 12.01 11.55
N ILE A 122 -6.64 11.21 10.83
CA ILE A 122 -5.56 11.68 9.96
C ILE A 122 -5.95 11.45 8.51
N ILE A 123 -5.78 12.45 7.67
CA ILE A 123 -5.96 12.32 6.22
C ILE A 123 -4.65 12.70 5.56
N ILE A 124 -4.18 11.89 4.62
CA ILE A 124 -3.02 12.24 3.79
C ILE A 124 -3.37 12.04 2.33
N GLN A 125 -3.03 13.01 1.49
CA GLN A 125 -3.28 12.95 0.05
C GLN A 125 -2.05 13.35 -0.77
N GLY A 126 -1.76 12.59 -1.82
CA GLY A 126 -0.78 13.01 -2.84
C GLY A 126 0.66 13.07 -2.34
N ILE A 127 1.05 12.18 -1.42
CA ILE A 127 2.41 12.10 -0.87
C ILE A 127 2.94 10.67 -0.98
N SER A 128 4.23 10.52 -1.31
CA SER A 128 4.91 9.23 -1.24
C SER A 128 5.81 9.13 -0.01
N PHE A 129 5.79 7.96 0.63
CA PHE A 129 6.66 7.58 1.74
C PHE A 129 7.65 6.52 1.26
N ILE A 130 8.94 6.77 1.45
CA ILE A 130 10.01 5.92 0.91
C ILE A 130 11.02 5.63 2.02
N ASN A 131 11.22 4.35 2.32
CA ASN A 131 12.40 3.93 3.06
C ASN A 131 13.49 3.47 2.08
N SER A 132 14.49 4.34 1.92
CA SER A 132 15.59 4.18 0.98
C SER A 132 16.76 3.33 1.50
N TYR A 133 16.63 2.66 2.66
CA TYR A 133 17.72 1.88 3.23
C TYR A 133 18.23 0.81 2.24
N ASN A 134 17.34 -0.05 1.76
CA ASN A 134 17.66 -1.10 0.79
C ASN A 134 16.84 -0.98 -0.51
N TYR A 135 16.06 0.08 -0.67
CA TYR A 135 15.25 0.36 -1.85
C TYR A 135 15.84 1.52 -2.69
N PRO A 136 15.87 1.41 -4.03
CA PRO A 136 15.48 0.25 -4.84
C PRO A 136 16.47 -0.90 -4.66
N ALA A 137 16.01 -2.15 -4.83
CA ALA A 137 16.86 -3.33 -4.62
C ALA A 137 18.09 -3.37 -5.54
N ILE A 138 17.87 -3.07 -6.82
CA ILE A 138 18.95 -3.07 -7.81
C ILE A 138 19.84 -1.86 -7.56
N GLY A 139 21.11 -2.12 -7.26
CA GLY A 139 22.12 -1.09 -7.02
C GLY A 139 22.15 -0.55 -5.59
N SER A 140 21.31 -1.05 -4.67
CA SER A 140 21.47 -0.71 -3.25
C SER A 140 22.74 -1.35 -2.69
N PRO A 141 23.59 -0.60 -1.98
CA PRO A 141 24.77 -1.15 -1.31
C PRO A 141 24.43 -1.89 0.00
N ASN A 142 23.20 -1.76 0.48
CA ASN A 142 22.78 -2.29 1.77
C ASN A 142 22.11 -3.66 1.62
N PRO A 143 22.30 -4.57 2.58
CA PRO A 143 21.61 -5.85 2.57
C PRO A 143 20.09 -5.66 2.73
N MET A 144 19.33 -6.60 2.17
CA MET A 144 17.89 -6.66 2.42
C MET A 144 17.62 -6.96 3.90
N THR A 145 16.75 -6.16 4.50
CA THR A 145 16.27 -6.23 5.89
C THR A 145 14.95 -5.48 5.99
N GLN A 146 14.25 -5.57 7.12
CA GLN A 146 13.05 -4.79 7.40
C GLN A 146 13.35 -3.28 7.32
N ALA A 147 12.59 -2.56 6.49
CA ALA A 147 12.77 -1.14 6.26
C ALA A 147 11.41 -0.48 5.99
N VAL A 148 10.73 -0.07 7.06
CA VAL A 148 9.35 0.43 6.97
C VAL A 148 9.31 1.81 6.34
N ALA A 149 8.45 2.01 5.33
CA ALA A 149 8.16 3.31 4.75
C ALA A 149 7.12 4.06 5.60
N ALA A 150 6.05 3.38 6.01
CA ALA A 150 5.03 3.96 6.87
C ALA A 150 4.54 2.99 7.94
N LYS A 151 4.46 3.46 9.19
CA LYS A 151 3.79 2.75 10.30
C LYS A 151 2.53 3.51 10.68
N ILE A 152 1.39 2.85 10.50
CA ILE A 152 0.08 3.45 10.71
C ILE A 152 -0.54 2.87 11.98
N GLU A 153 -0.65 3.72 12.99
CA GLU A 153 -1.49 3.51 14.15
C GLU A 153 -2.47 4.67 14.29
N GLY A 154 -3.54 4.43 15.04
CA GLY A 154 -4.52 5.46 15.36
C GLY A 154 -5.73 5.38 14.45
N ASP A 155 -6.88 5.56 15.07
CA ASP A 155 -8.16 5.23 14.45
C ASP A 155 -8.63 6.26 13.41
N LYS A 156 -9.36 5.84 12.38
CA LYS A 156 -9.86 6.70 11.29
C LYS A 156 -8.73 7.46 10.57
N THR A 157 -7.77 6.71 10.03
CA THR A 157 -6.72 7.26 9.17
C THR A 157 -7.00 6.94 7.69
N ALA A 158 -6.94 7.94 6.82
CA ALA A 158 -7.20 7.77 5.39
C ALA A 158 -6.03 8.28 4.52
N PHE A 159 -5.69 7.52 3.50
CA PHE A 159 -4.69 7.84 2.49
C PHE A 159 -5.34 7.86 1.11
N TYR A 160 -5.16 8.95 0.38
CA TYR A 160 -5.66 9.12 -0.98
C TYR A 160 -4.48 9.37 -1.91
N GLU A 161 -4.36 8.63 -3.01
CA GLU A 161 -3.34 8.90 -4.02
C GLU A 161 -1.93 8.98 -3.42
N CYS A 162 -1.63 8.12 -2.45
CA CYS A 162 -0.33 8.07 -1.78
C CYS A 162 0.52 6.94 -2.35
N GLY A 163 1.84 7.06 -2.20
CA GLY A 163 2.79 6.01 -2.54
C GLY A 163 3.51 5.47 -1.30
N PHE A 164 3.73 4.16 -1.25
CA PHE A 164 4.50 3.50 -0.19
C PHE A 164 5.53 2.59 -0.85
N TYR A 165 6.81 2.90 -0.66
CA TYR A 165 7.89 2.22 -1.39
C TYR A 165 8.96 1.69 -0.43
N GLY A 166 9.26 0.40 -0.60
CA GLY A 166 10.24 -0.36 0.18
C GLY A 166 10.43 -1.74 -0.42
N LEU A 167 10.99 -2.67 0.35
CA LEU A 167 11.18 -4.06 -0.05
C LEU A 167 10.55 -5.03 0.96
N GLN A 168 11.20 -5.17 2.11
CA GLN A 168 10.66 -5.95 3.22
C GLN A 168 10.00 -5.00 4.22
N ASP A 169 8.77 -5.33 4.61
CA ASP A 169 7.98 -4.62 5.63
C ASP A 169 7.66 -3.16 5.23
N THR A 170 7.35 -2.88 3.96
CA THR A 170 7.10 -1.52 3.44
C THR A 170 6.03 -0.74 4.22
N LEU A 171 4.84 -1.32 4.38
CA LEU A 171 3.68 -0.70 5.03
C LEU A 171 3.30 -1.51 6.27
N TRP A 172 3.61 -0.93 7.43
CA TRP A 172 3.17 -1.45 8.71
C TRP A 172 1.81 -0.87 9.08
N ASP A 173 0.76 -1.47 8.56
CA ASP A 173 -0.63 -1.21 8.90
C ASP A 173 -0.96 -1.84 10.27
N HIS A 174 -0.54 -1.15 11.33
CA HIS A 174 -0.36 -1.74 12.65
C HIS A 174 -1.67 -1.92 13.41
N SER A 175 -2.39 -0.84 13.72
CA SER A 175 -3.67 -0.91 14.46
C SER A 175 -4.56 0.33 14.28
N GLY A 176 -5.87 0.12 14.23
CA GLY A 176 -6.86 1.17 13.95
C GLY A 176 -7.67 0.86 12.69
N ARG A 177 -8.67 1.70 12.39
CA ARG A 177 -9.45 1.62 11.15
C ARG A 177 -8.86 2.52 10.09
N HIS A 178 -8.48 1.94 8.96
CA HIS A 178 -7.77 2.68 7.92
C HIS A 178 -8.41 2.53 6.53
N TYR A 179 -8.25 3.56 5.71
CA TYR A 179 -8.69 3.55 4.32
C TYR A 179 -7.54 3.98 3.40
N PHE A 180 -7.22 3.15 2.42
CA PHE A 180 -6.23 3.47 1.39
C PHE A 180 -6.96 3.47 0.06
N LYS A 181 -7.04 4.62 -0.61
CA LYS A 181 -7.77 4.76 -1.88
C LYS A 181 -6.84 5.29 -2.96
N ASP A 182 -6.86 4.64 -4.12
CA ASP A 182 -6.07 5.03 -5.30
C ASP A 182 -4.55 5.13 -4.98
N CYS A 183 -4.06 4.31 -4.03
CA CYS A 183 -2.66 4.32 -3.57
C CYS A 183 -1.80 3.31 -4.34
N ILE A 184 -0.47 3.52 -4.32
CA ILE A 184 0.52 2.56 -4.79
C ILE A 184 1.27 2.01 -3.59
N ILE A 185 1.33 0.70 -3.45
CA ILE A 185 2.13 0.03 -2.42
C ILE A 185 3.09 -0.93 -3.11
N GLU A 186 4.39 -0.74 -2.90
CA GLU A 186 5.45 -1.53 -3.52
C GLU A 186 6.31 -2.28 -2.51
N GLY A 187 6.61 -3.55 -2.80
CA GLY A 187 7.53 -4.36 -2.01
C GLY A 187 7.67 -5.80 -2.48
N ALA A 188 8.34 -6.63 -1.67
CA ALA A 188 8.67 -8.01 -2.00
C ALA A 188 8.33 -9.00 -0.87
N VAL A 189 8.61 -8.67 0.39
CA VAL A 189 8.43 -9.60 1.52
C VAL A 189 7.59 -8.94 2.61
N ASP A 190 6.47 -9.56 2.95
CA ASP A 190 5.53 -9.11 4.00
C ASP A 190 5.23 -7.61 3.93
N PHE A 191 5.18 -7.06 2.71
CA PHE A 191 5.30 -5.61 2.55
C PHE A 191 4.03 -4.85 2.90
N ILE A 192 2.92 -5.55 3.18
CA ILE A 192 1.74 -5.04 3.88
C ILE A 192 1.47 -5.93 5.08
N PHE A 193 1.74 -5.46 6.29
CA PHE A 193 1.68 -6.29 7.50
C PHE A 193 1.14 -5.55 8.72
N GLY A 194 0.70 -6.31 9.72
CA GLY A 194 0.15 -5.80 10.97
C GLY A 194 -1.29 -6.25 11.24
N ALA A 195 -2.00 -5.51 12.08
CA ALA A 195 -3.33 -5.84 12.59
C ALA A 195 -4.35 -4.69 12.37
N GLY A 196 -4.15 -3.85 11.36
CA GLY A 196 -5.15 -2.86 10.95
C GLY A 196 -6.49 -3.48 10.54
N GLN A 197 -7.56 -2.72 10.70
CA GLN A 197 -8.88 -2.97 10.14
C GLN A 197 -9.04 -2.06 8.93
N SER A 198 -8.71 -2.57 7.74
CA SER A 198 -8.36 -1.70 6.62
C SER A 198 -9.02 -2.11 5.32
N ILE A 199 -9.48 -1.11 4.55
CA ILE A 199 -9.85 -1.28 3.14
C ILE A 199 -8.80 -0.57 2.28
N TYR A 200 -8.25 -1.33 1.34
CA TYR A 200 -7.45 -0.87 0.22
C TYR A 200 -8.33 -0.90 -1.02
N GLU A 201 -8.74 0.26 -1.54
CA GLU A 201 -9.68 0.37 -2.65
C GLU A 201 -9.03 1.03 -3.87
N ASN A 202 -9.14 0.39 -5.03
CA ASN A 202 -8.53 0.85 -6.28
C ASN A 202 -7.00 1.05 -6.18
N CYS A 203 -6.33 0.33 -5.29
CA CYS A 203 -4.88 0.44 -5.13
C CYS A 203 -4.11 -0.39 -6.15
N VAL A 204 -2.91 0.05 -6.48
CA VAL A 204 -1.91 -0.72 -7.21
C VAL A 204 -0.97 -1.38 -6.20
N ILE A 205 -0.94 -2.70 -6.20
CA ILE A 205 -0.04 -3.52 -5.42
C ILE A 205 1.11 -3.96 -6.35
N SER A 206 2.25 -3.28 -6.23
CA SER A 206 3.43 -3.46 -7.09
C SER A 206 4.43 -4.42 -6.43
N VAL A 207 4.65 -5.57 -7.05
CA VAL A 207 5.52 -6.62 -6.53
C VAL A 207 6.88 -6.52 -7.21
N VAL A 208 7.94 -6.42 -6.42
CA VAL A 208 9.33 -6.40 -6.90
C VAL A 208 10.06 -7.68 -6.49
N GLY A 209 9.45 -8.84 -6.74
CA GLY A 209 9.92 -10.13 -6.25
C GLY A 209 11.22 -10.64 -6.89
N GLU A 210 11.59 -10.17 -8.09
CA GLU A 210 12.91 -10.52 -8.66
C GLU A 210 14.08 -10.01 -7.81
N ALA A 211 13.85 -8.95 -7.03
CA ALA A 211 14.84 -8.39 -6.12
C ALA A 211 15.37 -9.39 -5.07
N ILE A 212 14.56 -10.39 -4.71
CA ILE A 212 14.86 -11.30 -3.59
C ILE A 212 15.27 -12.70 -4.05
N GLY A 213 15.14 -13.01 -5.36
CA GLY A 213 15.52 -14.30 -5.94
C GLY A 213 14.69 -15.50 -5.47
N SER A 214 13.60 -15.26 -4.73
CA SER A 214 12.65 -16.27 -4.22
C SER A 214 11.21 -15.77 -4.35
N GLU A 215 10.23 -16.58 -3.97
CA GLU A 215 8.85 -16.10 -3.88
C GLU A 215 8.69 -15.02 -2.80
N GLY A 216 7.98 -13.96 -3.16
CA GLY A 216 7.57 -12.88 -2.25
C GLY A 216 6.26 -13.17 -1.51
N PHE A 217 5.88 -12.24 -0.64
CA PHE A 217 4.64 -12.27 0.13
C PHE A 217 4.04 -10.87 0.17
N ILE A 218 2.83 -10.71 -0.34
CA ILE A 218 2.14 -9.41 -0.32
C ILE A 218 1.72 -9.05 1.11
N THR A 219 1.04 -9.97 1.79
CA THR A 219 0.49 -9.71 3.12
C THR A 219 1.02 -10.62 4.22
N SER A 220 1.13 -10.05 5.42
CA SER A 220 1.41 -10.77 6.67
C SER A 220 0.54 -10.23 7.81
N HIS A 221 -0.71 -10.70 7.89
CA HIS A 221 -1.70 -10.19 8.85
C HIS A 221 -1.55 -10.85 10.22
N SER A 222 -1.72 -10.06 11.30
CA SER A 222 -1.38 -10.46 12.67
C SER A 222 -2.54 -10.46 13.65
N ARG A 223 -3.77 -10.65 13.18
CA ARG A 223 -4.93 -10.88 14.06
C ARG A 223 -4.72 -12.06 14.99
N GLN A 224 -4.97 -11.86 16.28
CA GLN A 224 -4.63 -12.83 17.32
C GLN A 224 -5.82 -13.60 17.88
N SER A 225 -7.05 -13.11 17.73
CA SER A 225 -8.23 -13.76 18.28
C SER A 225 -9.47 -13.60 17.37
N PRO A 226 -10.50 -14.45 17.54
CA PRO A 226 -11.72 -14.35 16.75
C PRO A 226 -12.60 -13.15 17.13
N GLU A 227 -12.37 -12.51 18.28
CA GLU A 227 -13.08 -11.31 18.73
C GLU A 227 -12.55 -10.02 18.07
N GLU A 228 -11.30 -10.03 17.60
CA GLU A 228 -10.71 -8.85 16.94
C GLU A 228 -11.40 -8.55 15.59
N THR A 229 -11.68 -7.28 15.32
CA THR A 229 -12.30 -6.83 14.06
C THR A 229 -11.31 -6.56 12.94
N SER A 230 -10.00 -6.65 13.21
CA SER A 230 -8.90 -6.39 12.28
C SER A 230 -8.90 -7.30 11.05
N GLY A 231 -8.40 -6.80 9.92
CA GLY A 231 -8.39 -7.52 8.66
C GLY A 231 -7.99 -6.60 7.52
N PHE A 232 -7.34 -7.14 6.50
CA PHE A 232 -7.03 -6.40 5.28
C PHE A 232 -8.01 -6.79 4.18
N VAL A 233 -8.68 -5.80 3.60
CA VAL A 233 -9.61 -5.98 2.49
C VAL A 233 -9.11 -5.21 1.28
N PHE A 234 -8.74 -5.91 0.22
CA PHE A 234 -8.31 -5.34 -1.06
C PHE A 234 -9.49 -5.41 -2.03
N LYS A 235 -10.01 -4.26 -2.43
CA LYS A 235 -11.22 -4.12 -3.22
C LYS A 235 -10.93 -3.39 -4.52
N HIS A 236 -11.23 -4.00 -5.65
CA HIS A 236 -10.96 -3.40 -6.98
C HIS A 236 -9.49 -3.02 -7.22
N CYS A 237 -8.57 -3.72 -6.56
CA CYS A 237 -7.15 -3.44 -6.70
C CYS A 237 -6.57 -4.08 -7.98
N TYR A 238 -5.35 -3.69 -8.31
CA TYR A 238 -4.52 -4.34 -9.32
C TYR A 238 -3.26 -4.91 -8.65
N ILE A 239 -2.97 -6.19 -8.88
CA ILE A 239 -1.73 -6.84 -8.43
C ILE A 239 -0.86 -7.19 -9.63
N GLY A 240 0.33 -6.57 -9.69
CA GLY A 240 1.30 -6.77 -10.77
C GLY A 240 2.72 -6.49 -10.33
N GLY A 241 3.64 -6.51 -11.30
CA GLY A 241 5.08 -6.36 -11.04
C GLY A 241 5.86 -7.54 -11.60
N ASN A 242 6.95 -7.91 -10.92
CA ASN A 242 7.87 -8.97 -11.32
C ASN A 242 8.13 -9.97 -10.19
N GLY A 243 8.74 -11.10 -10.53
CA GLY A 243 8.99 -12.20 -9.61
C GLY A 243 7.73 -12.98 -9.28
N LYS A 244 7.87 -14.11 -8.57
CA LYS A 244 6.72 -14.88 -8.08
C LYS A 244 6.35 -14.43 -6.68
N THR A 245 5.06 -14.48 -6.34
CA THR A 245 4.60 -14.08 -4.99
C THR A 245 3.38 -14.87 -4.55
N TYR A 246 3.26 -15.03 -3.23
CA TYR A 246 2.02 -15.37 -2.55
C TYR A 246 1.20 -14.11 -2.29
N LEU A 247 -0.13 -14.27 -2.27
CA LEU A 247 -1.10 -13.27 -1.78
C LEU A 247 -0.85 -12.95 -0.30
N GLY A 248 -0.41 -13.93 0.48
CA GLY A 248 -0.01 -13.70 1.85
C GLY A 248 0.40 -14.95 2.60
N ARG A 249 0.87 -14.72 3.82
CA ARG A 249 1.11 -15.73 4.85
C ARG A 249 0.59 -15.23 6.20
N PRO A 250 0.21 -16.11 7.12
CA PRO A 250 -0.26 -15.68 8.43
C PRO A 250 0.93 -15.30 9.33
N TRP A 251 0.93 -14.07 9.87
CA TRP A 251 1.83 -13.73 10.97
C TRP A 251 1.30 -14.29 12.30
N ARG A 252 -0.03 -14.31 12.46
CA ARG A 252 -0.72 -14.85 13.64
C ARG A 252 -1.88 -15.77 13.24
N LYS A 253 -2.35 -16.56 14.21
CA LYS A 253 -3.26 -17.70 14.00
C LYS A 253 -4.63 -17.33 13.42
N TYR A 254 -5.09 -16.10 13.60
CA TYR A 254 -6.40 -15.64 13.15
C TYR A 254 -6.30 -14.64 11.99
N ALA A 255 -5.16 -14.62 11.28
CA ALA A 255 -4.90 -13.71 10.17
C ALA A 255 -6.07 -13.67 9.18
N ARG A 256 -6.45 -12.46 8.79
CA ARG A 256 -7.60 -12.20 7.91
C ARG A 256 -7.21 -11.28 6.76
N VAL A 257 -7.28 -11.82 5.55
CA VAL A 257 -6.96 -11.12 4.31
C VAL A 257 -7.99 -11.48 3.26
N ILE A 258 -8.60 -10.47 2.65
CA ILE A 258 -9.67 -10.64 1.67
C ILE A 258 -9.29 -9.84 0.42
N TYR A 259 -9.22 -10.51 -0.72
CA TYR A 259 -9.16 -9.90 -2.05
C TYR A 259 -10.54 -10.03 -2.68
N TYR A 260 -11.15 -8.91 -3.08
CA TYR A 260 -12.46 -8.85 -3.70
C TYR A 260 -12.39 -8.06 -5.00
N LYS A 261 -12.83 -8.67 -6.11
CA LYS A 261 -12.83 -8.05 -7.45
C LYS A 261 -11.48 -7.44 -7.84
N THR A 262 -10.39 -8.09 -7.45
CA THR A 262 -9.03 -7.61 -7.66
C THR A 262 -8.42 -8.31 -8.89
N PHE A 263 -7.76 -7.54 -9.75
CA PHE A 263 -7.01 -8.10 -10.86
C PHE A 263 -5.69 -8.71 -10.35
N MET A 264 -5.38 -9.93 -10.78
CA MET A 264 -4.16 -10.66 -10.44
C MET A 264 -3.41 -11.04 -11.72
N SER A 265 -2.23 -10.46 -11.92
CA SER A 265 -1.32 -10.88 -13.00
C SER A 265 -0.71 -12.27 -12.75
N ASN A 266 0.03 -12.81 -13.71
CA ASN A 266 0.57 -14.18 -13.69
C ASN A 266 1.75 -14.37 -12.72
N ILE A 267 2.04 -13.38 -11.87
CA ILE A 267 3.07 -13.42 -10.83
C ILE A 267 2.60 -14.18 -9.59
N ILE A 268 1.28 -14.31 -9.39
CA ILE A 268 0.72 -15.07 -8.27
C ILE A 268 1.03 -16.54 -8.47
N VAL A 269 1.59 -17.19 -7.44
CA VAL A 269 1.81 -18.64 -7.45
C VAL A 269 0.46 -19.37 -7.43
N PRO A 270 0.30 -20.54 -8.12
CA PRO A 270 -0.98 -21.25 -8.17
C PRO A 270 -1.57 -21.60 -6.80
N HIS A 271 -0.72 -21.86 -5.80
CA HIS A 271 -1.17 -22.12 -4.44
C HIS A 271 -1.80 -20.88 -3.77
N GLY A 272 -1.44 -19.66 -4.21
CA GLY A 272 -1.98 -18.38 -3.75
C GLY A 272 -1.55 -17.97 -2.34
N TRP A 273 -1.70 -18.86 -1.36
CA TRP A 273 -1.48 -18.59 0.06
C TRP A 273 -0.44 -19.53 0.64
N ALA A 274 0.47 -19.00 1.45
CA ALA A 274 1.42 -19.85 2.18
C ALA A 274 0.83 -20.29 3.52
N ALA A 275 1.10 -21.54 3.90
CA ALA A 275 0.69 -22.10 5.18
C ALA A 275 1.47 -21.47 6.35
N ALA A 276 0.86 -21.48 7.54
CA ALA A 276 1.58 -21.19 8.78
C ALA A 276 2.70 -22.22 9.01
N SER A 277 3.81 -21.80 9.62
CA SER A 277 4.90 -22.71 10.01
C SER A 277 4.51 -23.68 11.14
N SER A 278 3.42 -23.43 11.86
CA SER A 278 2.93 -24.25 12.97
C SER A 278 1.56 -24.89 12.65
N THR A 279 1.58 -26.21 12.47
CA THR A 279 0.46 -27.19 12.48
C THR A 279 -0.80 -26.93 11.62
N SER A 280 -1.40 -28.01 11.12
CA SER A 280 -2.66 -27.99 10.36
C SER A 280 -3.85 -27.44 11.16
N GLN A 281 -3.81 -27.46 12.49
CA GLN A 281 -4.88 -26.95 13.35
C GLN A 281 -5.04 -25.42 13.27
N ASP A 282 -3.94 -24.68 13.06
CA ASP A 282 -3.99 -23.22 12.96
C ASP A 282 -4.59 -22.76 11.61
N GLN A 283 -4.62 -23.62 10.58
CA GLN A 283 -5.14 -23.29 9.25
C GLN A 283 -6.67 -23.11 9.23
N GLY A 284 -7.41 -23.79 10.10
CA GLY A 284 -8.87 -23.65 10.22
C GLY A 284 -9.33 -22.32 10.81
N LEU A 285 -8.41 -21.53 11.38
CA LEU A 285 -8.68 -20.26 12.06
C LEU A 285 -8.41 -19.04 11.15
N LEU A 286 -7.77 -19.26 10.00
CA LEU A 286 -7.44 -18.23 9.02
C LEU A 286 -8.69 -17.82 8.24
N THR A 287 -8.73 -16.56 7.83
CA THR A 287 -9.75 -16.05 6.89
C THR A 287 -9.05 -15.46 5.69
N PHE A 288 -8.64 -16.32 4.77
CA PHE A 288 -8.01 -15.93 3.50
C PHE A 288 -8.97 -16.17 2.35
N VAL A 289 -9.27 -15.11 1.60
CA VAL A 289 -10.29 -15.11 0.56
C VAL A 289 -9.77 -14.37 -0.67
N ASP A 290 -9.93 -14.96 -1.85
CA ASP A 290 -9.81 -14.34 -3.17
C ASP A 290 -11.10 -14.58 -3.98
N ASP A 291 -12.06 -13.65 -3.83
CA ASP A 291 -13.41 -13.75 -4.38
C ASP A 291 -13.65 -12.77 -5.53
N GLU A 292 -14.31 -13.25 -6.59
CA GLU A 292 -14.53 -12.52 -7.85
C GLU A 292 -13.24 -11.88 -8.44
N CYS A 293 -12.07 -12.38 -8.06
CA CYS A 293 -10.78 -11.93 -8.59
C CYS A 293 -10.59 -12.45 -10.01
N PHE A 294 -9.87 -11.70 -10.85
CA PHE A 294 -9.76 -12.00 -12.27
C PHE A 294 -8.35 -11.74 -12.80
N GLY A 295 -8.05 -12.24 -13.99
CA GLY A 295 -6.71 -12.20 -14.58
C GLY A 295 -5.96 -13.54 -14.42
N PRO A 296 -4.77 -13.66 -15.03
CA PRO A 296 -4.07 -14.94 -15.16
C PRO A 296 -3.57 -15.53 -13.82
N GLY A 297 -3.44 -14.75 -12.75
CA GLY A 297 -3.08 -15.23 -11.41
C GLY A 297 -4.26 -15.59 -10.52
N ALA A 298 -5.49 -15.33 -10.96
CA ALA A 298 -6.71 -15.50 -10.17
C ALA A 298 -7.31 -16.91 -10.25
N ASN A 299 -6.67 -17.87 -10.94
CA ASN A 299 -7.14 -19.25 -10.96
C ASN A 299 -7.04 -19.86 -9.55
N THR A 300 -8.18 -20.27 -9.00
CA THR A 300 -8.29 -20.81 -7.64
C THR A 300 -8.22 -22.33 -7.56
N SER A 301 -8.07 -23.05 -8.68
CA SER A 301 -8.13 -24.53 -8.71
C SER A 301 -7.05 -25.25 -7.88
N GLU A 302 -5.96 -24.57 -7.54
CA GLU A 302 -4.84 -25.08 -6.74
C GLU A 302 -4.73 -24.41 -5.36
N ARG A 303 -5.71 -23.58 -4.99
CA ARG A 303 -5.76 -22.97 -3.66
C ARG A 303 -5.98 -24.05 -2.61
N PRO A 304 -5.44 -23.88 -1.39
CA PRO A 304 -5.71 -24.79 -0.30
C PRO A 304 -7.20 -24.87 0.05
N ASP A 305 -7.68 -26.06 0.44
CA ASP A 305 -9.06 -26.29 0.88
C ASP A 305 -9.49 -25.46 2.11
N TRP A 306 -8.53 -24.87 2.82
CA TRP A 306 -8.81 -23.99 3.95
C TRP A 306 -9.06 -22.52 3.57
N ALA A 307 -8.74 -22.10 2.34
CA ALA A 307 -9.04 -20.77 1.81
C ALA A 307 -10.49 -20.67 1.31
N ASN A 308 -10.97 -19.45 1.06
CA ASN A 308 -12.28 -19.17 0.43
C ASN A 308 -13.49 -19.76 1.15
N LYS A 309 -13.54 -19.61 2.48
CA LYS A 309 -14.61 -20.16 3.33
C LYS A 309 -15.73 -19.20 3.72
N LEU A 310 -15.67 -17.94 3.30
CA LEU A 310 -16.74 -16.97 3.60
C LEU A 310 -17.92 -17.15 2.66
N ASN A 311 -19.13 -17.10 3.21
CA ASN A 311 -20.33 -17.01 2.38
C ASN A 311 -20.54 -15.55 1.87
N PRO A 312 -21.39 -15.34 0.84
CA PRO A 312 -21.58 -14.00 0.27
C PRO A 312 -22.08 -12.93 1.26
N GLU A 313 -22.96 -13.30 2.21
CA GLU A 313 -23.48 -12.36 3.21
C GLU A 313 -22.40 -11.93 4.22
N GLU A 314 -21.50 -12.84 4.60
CA GLU A 314 -20.35 -12.54 5.45
C GLU A 314 -19.33 -11.68 4.71
N LEU A 315 -19.02 -12.02 3.45
CA LEU A 315 -18.10 -11.25 2.61
C LEU A 315 -18.57 -9.80 2.46
N GLN A 316 -19.87 -9.58 2.25
CA GLN A 316 -20.43 -8.24 2.08
C GLN A 316 -20.17 -7.33 3.28
N LYS A 317 -20.10 -7.89 4.50
CA LYS A 317 -19.80 -7.11 5.72
C LYS A 317 -18.39 -6.53 5.71
N PHE A 318 -17.44 -7.16 5.03
CA PHE A 318 -16.05 -6.72 4.94
C PHE A 318 -15.82 -5.70 3.82
N VAL A 319 -16.47 -5.88 2.67
CA VAL A 319 -16.22 -5.04 1.47
C VAL A 319 -17.04 -3.74 1.46
N CYS A 320 -18.02 -3.60 2.35
CA CYS A 320 -18.74 -2.36 2.61
C CYS A 320 -17.89 -1.37 3.41
N ILE A 321 -18.01 -0.07 3.10
CA ILE A 321 -17.26 0.99 3.81
C ILE A 321 -17.57 1.02 5.32
N SER A 322 -18.76 0.55 5.72
CA SER A 322 -19.15 0.39 7.13
C SER A 322 -18.23 -0.54 7.91
N TYR A 323 -17.47 -1.41 7.24
CA TYR A 323 -16.43 -2.23 7.88
C TYR A 323 -15.43 -1.36 8.63
N ILE A 324 -15.03 -0.22 8.07
CA ILE A 324 -14.07 0.70 8.70
C ILE A 324 -14.72 1.99 9.20
N ASN A 325 -15.97 2.26 8.81
CA ASN A 325 -16.62 3.54 9.06
C ASN A 325 -18.08 3.42 9.53
N SER A 326 -18.37 2.48 10.43
CA SER A 326 -19.73 2.27 10.96
C SER A 326 -20.28 3.43 11.77
N ASP A 327 -19.41 4.29 12.31
CA ASP A 327 -19.73 5.38 13.24
C ASP A 327 -19.66 6.78 12.60
N GLY A 328 -19.48 6.88 11.28
CA GLY A 328 -19.45 8.16 10.53
C GLY A 328 -18.07 8.74 10.37
#